data_AF-A0A6H5GMF8-F1
#
_entry.id   AF-A0A6H5GMF8-F1
#
_cell.length_a   1.000
_cell.length_b   1.000
_cell.length_c   1.000
_cell.angle_alpha   90.00
_cell.angle_beta   90.00
_cell.angle_gamma   90.00
#
_symmetry.space_group_name_H-M   'P 1'
#
loop_
_entity.id
_entity.type
_entity.pdbx_description
1 polymer ?
#
loop_
_entity_poly.entity_id
_entity_poly.type
_entity_poly.pdbx_seq_one_letter_code
_entity_poly.pdbx_strand_id
1 'polypeptide(L)' 'MKIALLVVCLVGAALAAEQRYTSKYDNIDVDKILSNDRILSQYIKCLMEEGNCTNEGKELKSEWNNFRISSL' A
#
# COMPACT_ATOMS: atom_id res chain seq x y z
N MET A 1 -0.92 23.12 34.24
CA MET A 1 -0.32 21.78 34.09
C MET A 1 -1.25 20.78 33.38
N LYS A 2 -2.52 20.64 33.79
CA LYS A 2 -3.48 19.71 33.15
C LYS A 2 -3.80 20.05 31.68
N ILE A 3 -3.99 21.34 31.39
CA ILE A 3 -4.28 21.84 30.02
C ILE A 3 -3.09 21.61 29.09
N ALA A 4 -1.86 21.89 29.56
CA ALA A 4 -0.65 21.62 28.79
C ALA A 4 -0.50 20.13 28.47
N LEU A 5 -0.82 19.25 29.42
CA LEU A 5 -0.76 17.80 29.24
C LEU A 5 -1.81 17.31 28.23
N LEU A 6 -3.03 17.85 28.29
CA LEU A 6 -4.09 17.56 27.31
C LEU A 6 -3.75 18.02 25.89
N VAL A 7 -3.14 19.20 25.74
CA VAL A 7 -2.69 19.72 24.44
C VAL A 7 -1.58 18.85 23.85
N VAL A 8 -0.61 18.43 24.67
CA VAL A 8 0.47 17.53 24.24
C VAL A 8 -0.10 16.16 23.82
N CYS A 9 -1.06 15.61 24.55
CA CYS A 9 -1.72 14.35 24.17
C CYS A 9 -2.51 14.47 22.85
N LEU A 10 -3.23 15.57 22.62
CA LEU A 10 -3.97 15.79 21.38
C LEU A 10 -3.05 15.94 20.16
N VAL A 11 -1.94 16.66 20.30
CA VAL A 11 -0.95 16.82 19.22
C VAL A 11 -0.24 15.50 18.93
N GLY A 12 0.13 14.74 19.97
CA GLY A 12 0.73 13.41 19.82
C GLY A 12 -0.19 12.42 19.09
N ALA A 13 -1.49 12.44 19.39
CA ALA A 13 -2.47 11.59 18.71
C ALA A 13 -2.68 11.97 17.23
N ALA A 14 -2.65 13.26 16.90
CA ALA A 14 -2.79 13.72 15.51
C ALA A 14 -1.60 13.31 14.63
N LEU A 15 -0.38 13.32 15.18
CA LEU A 15 0.83 12.92 14.44
C LEU A 15 0.93 11.39 14.25
N ALA A 16 0.37 10.61 15.17
CA ALA A 16 0.34 9.15 15.07
C ALA A 16 -0.65 8.63 14.01
N ALA A 17 -1.59 9.46 13.55
CA ALA A 17 -2.67 9.06 12.66
C ALA A 17 -2.28 9.07 11.16
N GLU A 18 -1.12 9.58 10.78
CA GLU A 18 -0.74 9.63 9.36
C GLU A 18 -0.02 8.37 8.89
N GLN A 19 -0.70 7.22 8.93
CA GLN A 19 -0.33 6.08 8.09
C GLN A 19 -0.93 6.27 6.70
N ARG A 20 -0.39 7.22 5.93
CA ARG A 20 -0.76 7.35 4.51
C ARG A 20 -0.04 6.26 3.72
N TYR A 21 -0.79 5.53 2.91
CA TYR A 21 -0.21 4.72 1.83
C TYR A 21 0.70 5.60 0.97
N THR A 22 1.80 5.03 0.47
CA THR A 22 2.79 5.79 -0.29
C THR A 22 2.17 6.31 -1.59
N SER A 23 2.47 7.56 -1.98
CA SER A 23 2.00 8.17 -3.25
C SER A 23 2.61 7.50 -4.51
N LYS A 24 3.40 6.45 -4.32
CA LYS A 24 4.14 5.77 -5.38
C LYS A 24 3.20 5.10 -6.38
N TYR A 25 1.98 4.77 -5.96
CA TYR A 25 0.96 4.08 -6.77
C TYR A 25 -0.05 5.04 -7.41
N ASP A 26 0.06 6.35 -7.21
CA ASP A 26 -0.91 7.35 -7.69
C ASP A 26 -0.97 7.46 -9.23
N ASN A 27 0.06 6.98 -9.93
CA ASN A 27 0.17 7.06 -11.39
C ASN A 27 -0.20 5.74 -12.10
N ILE A 28 -0.68 4.73 -11.38
CA ILE A 28 -1.10 3.47 -12.00
C ILE A 28 -2.50 3.64 -12.60
N ASP A 29 -2.61 3.36 -13.89
CA ASP A 29 -3.89 3.33 -14.60
C ASP A 29 -4.62 2.02 -14.30
N VAL A 30 -5.40 2.02 -13.21
CA VAL A 30 -6.15 0.87 -12.73
C VAL A 30 -7.22 0.45 -13.75
N ASP A 31 -7.87 1.42 -14.40
CA ASP A 31 -8.92 1.14 -15.39
C ASP A 31 -8.37 0.39 -16.60
N LYS A 32 -7.17 0.77 -17.06
CA LYS A 32 -6.47 0.05 -18.14
C LYS A 32 -6.06 -1.37 -17.75
N ILE A 33 -5.68 -1.59 -16.49
CA ILE A 33 -5.34 -2.93 -15.99
C ILE A 33 -6.60 -3.80 -15.91
N LEU A 34 -7.67 -3.28 -15.32
CA LEU A 34 -8.92 -4.02 -15.12
C LEU A 34 -9.69 -4.28 -16.43
N SER A 35 -9.57 -3.40 -17.42
CA SER A 35 -10.20 -3.59 -18.74
C SER A 35 -9.44 -4.56 -19.66
N ASN A 36 -8.24 -5.00 -19.26
CA ASN A 36 -7.41 -5.89 -20.06
C ASN A 36 -7.08 -7.19 -19.30
N ASP A 37 -7.86 -8.23 -19.56
CA ASP A 37 -7.71 -9.55 -18.93
C ASP A 37 -6.30 -10.15 -19.06
N ARG A 38 -5.59 -9.85 -20.16
CA ARG A 38 -4.22 -10.32 -20.34
C ARG A 38 -3.27 -9.62 -19.37
N ILE A 39 -3.41 -8.31 -19.16
CA ILE A 39 -2.58 -7.55 -18.22
C ILE A 39 -2.94 -7.94 -16.78
N LEU A 40 -4.25 -7.98 -16.47
CA LEU A 40 -4.74 -8.38 -15.15
C LEU A 40 -4.26 -9.78 -14.75
N SER A 41 -4.35 -10.76 -15.65
CA SER A 41 -3.89 -12.12 -15.36
C SER A 41 -2.37 -12.21 -15.13
N GLN A 42 -1.57 -11.34 -15.72
CA GLN A 42 -0.13 -11.24 -15.40
C GLN A 42 0.10 -10.71 -13.99
N TYR A 43 -0.64 -9.67 -13.58
CA TYR A 43 -0.58 -9.14 -12.21
C TYR A 43 -0.99 -10.18 -11.17
N ILE A 44 -2.07 -10.93 -11.42
CA ILE A 44 -2.53 -12.00 -10.52
C ILE A 44 -1.47 -13.10 -10.41
N LYS A 45 -0.96 -13.61 -11.53
CA LYS A 45 0.09 -14.64 -11.54
C LYS A 45 1.37 -14.19 -10.82
N CYS A 46 1.75 -12.92 -10.97
CA CYS A 46 2.87 -12.33 -10.25
C CYS A 46 2.68 -12.41 -8.73
N LEU A 47 1.52 -11.99 -8.23
CA LEU A 47 1.18 -12.01 -6.80
C LEU A 47 1.12 -13.44 -6.24
N MET A 48 0.71 -14.42 -7.05
CA MET A 48 0.68 -15.85 -6.69
C MET A 48 2.02 -16.57 -6.89
N GLU A 49 3.06 -15.89 -7.35
CA GLU A 49 4.38 -16.49 -7.68
C GLU A 49 4.36 -17.51 -8.83
N GLU A 50 3.33 -17.49 -9.66
CA GLU A 50 3.10 -18.45 -10.76
C GLU A 50 3.58 -17.91 -12.12
N GLY A 51 4.22 -16.75 -12.16
CA GLY A 51 4.67 -16.15 -13.42
C GLY A 51 5.52 -14.89 -13.25
N ASN A 52 5.91 -14.30 -14.38
CA ASN A 52 6.71 -13.09 -14.42
C ASN A 52 5.94 -11.87 -13.91
N CYS A 53 6.60 -11.08 -13.07
CA CYS A 53 6.10 -9.79 -12.61
C CYS A 53 6.59 -8.63 -13.49
N THR A 54 5.70 -7.70 -13.80
CA THR A 54 6.07 -6.36 -14.29
C THR A 54 6.84 -5.59 -13.20
N ASN A 55 7.54 -4.51 -13.56
CA ASN A 55 8.25 -3.70 -12.56
C ASN A 55 7.28 -3.17 -11.48
N GLU A 56 6.13 -2.65 -11.90
CA GLU A 56 5.03 -2.21 -11.03
C GLU A 56 4.47 -3.37 -10.17
N GLY A 57 4.26 -4.54 -10.76
CA GLY A 57 3.76 -5.72 -10.04
C GLY A 57 4.74 -6.25 -8.99
N LYS A 58 6.06 -6.12 -9.19
CA LYS A 58 7.07 -6.46 -8.18
C LYS A 58 7.00 -5.56 -6.96
N GLU A 59 6.81 -4.26 -7.19
CA GLU A 59 6.66 -3.29 -6.10
C GLU A 59 5.38 -3.57 -5.30
N LEU A 60 4.27 -3.77 -6.01
CA LEU A 60 3.00 -4.16 -5.38
C LEU A 60 3.13 -5.44 -4.55
N LYS A 61 3.81 -6.47 -5.09
CA LYS A 61 4.06 -7.72 -4.37
C LYS A 61 4.92 -7.52 -3.11
N SER A 62 5.92 -6.65 -3.18
CA SER A 62 6.77 -6.31 -2.04
C SER A 62 5.97 -5.65 -0.92
N GLU A 63 5.14 -4.66 -1.25
CA GLU A 63 4.27 -4.01 -0.25
C GLU A 63 3.21 -4.97 0.29
N TRP A 64 2.64 -5.81 -0.57
CA TRP A 64 1.68 -6.83 -0.17
C TRP A 64 2.29 -7.82 0.84
N ASN A 65 3.55 -8.23 0.64
CA ASN A 65 4.28 -9.06 1.59
C ASN A 65 4.58 -8.35 2.91
N ASN A 66 4.92 -7.05 2.88
CA ASN A 66 5.12 -6.25 4.08
C ASN A 66 3.83 -6.11 4.90
N PHE A 67 2.69 -5.88 4.24
CA PHE A 67 1.39 -5.81 4.90
C PHE A 67 1.03 -7.14 5.56
N ARG A 68 1.33 -8.26 4.89
CA ARG A 68 1.14 -9.61 5.43
C ARG A 68 1.99 -9.87 6.68
N ILE A 69 3.24 -9.39 6.71
CA ILE A 69 4.13 -9.51 7.87
C ILE A 69 3.68 -8.60 9.02
N SER A 70 3.16 -7.40 8.76
CA SER A 70 2.64 -6.51 9.81
C SER A 70 1.36 -7.03 10.49
N SER A 71 0.68 -8.01 9.90
CA SER A 71 -0.52 -8.66 10.45
C SER A 71 -0.23 -9.97 11.21
N LEU A 72 1.05 -10.38 11.30
CA LEU A 72 1.55 -11.53 12.07
C LEU A 72 2.41 -11.05 13.24
#